data_AF-A0A6J0B6Z5-F1
#
_entry.id   AF-A0A6J0B6Z5-F1
#
_cell.length_a   1.000
_cell.length_b   1.000
_cell.length_c   1.000
_cell.angle_alpha   90.00
_cell.angle_beta   90.00
_cell.angle_gamma   90.00
#
_symmetry.space_group_name_H-M   'P 1'
#
loop_
_entity.id
_entity.type
_entity.pdbx_description
1 polymer ?
#
loop_
_entity_poly.entity_id
_entity_poly.type
_entity_poly.pdbx_seq_one_letter_code
_entity_poly.pdbx_strand_id
1 'polypeptide(L)'
;MSDSDKVHVGVHEGSVMMRYTVIQVLCIFILSIVEIRGAPISVEKSTDALSVPPAYALTFMKNFGYLPKGMPGAEAQYSQDSMVNALKTVQKFGNITQTGVFDNNTLQLMKSPRCGIPDVDRKVNTRRKRYVVGSKGWGKRNITYYIANWSPKLSEEAVSDEIARAFAVWGGYSRLNFKQINDPSADIILAFGRGEHGDGYAFDGPGNVLAHAFFPNEMGSYAGDLHFDDDEQWRIRPTESEDGTDFYSVAVHEIGHSLGLAHSPSPTSVMYAYYRGSNPDMQLDYDDILGLYQLYISQHVEDDDFAANEPITTTTERVTTEKDAEVNIVTEVPSRETTTERSYQVTYIGDYETVEDHLRHQSEDYDEVETYPTSTIPDICDGNFDAISVFRTELFVFKGEDSLFLVSLATEQARDNSKWLSGQVP
;
A
#
# COMPACT_ATOMS: atom_id res chain seq x y z
N MET A 1 99.98 25.88 53.34
CA MET A 1 99.77 25.94 51.89
C MET A 1 98.51 25.13 51.61
N SER A 2 97.50 25.75 50.96
CA SER A 2 96.21 25.21 50.47
C SER A 2 95.22 24.67 51.53
N ASP A 3 93.88 24.70 51.42
CA ASP A 3 92.92 25.38 50.54
C ASP A 3 91.51 25.27 51.17
N SER A 4 90.63 26.18 50.75
CA SER A 4 89.14 26.20 50.67
C SER A 4 88.22 25.10 51.28
N ASP A 5 87.20 25.54 52.04
CA ASP A 5 85.75 25.63 51.66
C ASP A 5 84.64 25.22 52.67
N LYS A 6 83.59 26.06 52.69
CA LYS A 6 82.31 26.04 53.45
C LYS A 6 81.32 24.97 52.89
N VAL A 7 80.21 24.56 53.51
CA VAL A 7 78.93 25.30 53.72
C VAL A 7 77.94 24.44 54.55
N HIS A 8 77.15 25.10 55.41
CA HIS A 8 76.01 24.56 56.17
C HIS A 8 74.68 24.73 55.40
N VAL A 9 73.80 23.73 55.46
CA VAL A 9 72.42 23.75 54.94
C VAL A 9 71.44 23.59 56.10
N GLY A 10 70.39 24.42 56.15
CA GLY A 10 69.24 24.16 57.01
C GLY A 10 68.34 25.35 57.32
N VAL A 11 67.55 25.84 56.35
CA VAL A 11 66.31 26.60 56.62
C VAL A 11 65.38 26.47 55.40
N HIS A 12 64.34 25.62 55.41
CA HIS A 12 63.21 25.77 54.45
C HIS A 12 61.89 25.01 54.73
N GLU A 13 61.51 24.64 55.95
CA GLU A 13 60.25 23.86 56.16
C GLU A 13 59.05 24.63 56.76
N GLY A 14 59.25 25.84 57.32
CA GLY A 14 58.16 26.55 58.03
C GLY A 14 57.13 27.29 57.17
N SER A 15 57.45 27.62 55.90
CA SER A 15 56.61 28.53 55.09
C SER A 15 55.52 27.82 54.26
N VAL A 16 55.68 26.51 54.02
CA VAL A 16 54.77 25.74 53.16
C VAL A 16 53.51 25.31 53.95
N MET A 17 53.67 24.84 55.18
CA MET A 17 52.57 24.36 56.04
C MET A 17 51.52 25.45 56.39
N MET A 18 51.95 26.72 56.47
CA MET A 18 51.06 27.84 56.78
C MET A 18 50.20 28.26 55.58
N ARG A 19 50.64 27.98 54.35
CA ARG A 19 49.86 28.27 53.12
C ARG A 19 48.76 27.24 52.88
N TYR A 20 49.01 25.96 53.18
CA TYR A 20 48.02 24.89 53.03
C TYR A 20 46.85 25.01 54.01
N THR A 21 47.14 25.42 55.25
CA THR A 21 46.11 25.61 56.29
C THR A 21 45.21 26.81 55.97
N VAL A 22 45.77 27.91 55.47
CA VAL A 22 44.98 29.08 55.03
C VAL A 22 44.09 28.75 53.84
N ILE A 23 44.58 27.98 52.85
CA ILE A 23 43.79 27.54 51.69
C ILE A 23 42.67 26.58 52.11
N GLN A 24 42.94 25.64 53.03
CA GLN A 24 41.92 24.72 53.53
C GLN A 24 40.82 25.46 54.30
N VAL A 25 41.17 26.44 55.15
CA VAL A 25 40.18 27.24 55.88
C VAL A 25 39.36 28.10 54.92
N LEU A 26 39.97 28.69 53.87
CA LEU A 26 39.27 29.42 52.82
C LEU A 26 38.33 28.53 52.01
N CYS A 27 38.72 27.30 51.66
CA CYS A 27 37.84 26.36 50.96
C CYS A 27 36.64 25.92 51.82
N ILE A 28 36.84 25.69 53.12
CA ILE A 28 35.75 25.35 54.05
C ILE A 28 34.80 26.55 54.24
N PHE A 29 35.34 27.77 54.28
CA PHE A 29 34.53 29.00 54.34
C PHE A 29 33.73 29.24 53.04
N ILE A 30 34.32 28.99 51.88
CA ILE A 30 33.61 29.11 50.59
C ILE A 30 32.53 28.02 50.47
N LEU A 31 32.78 26.79 50.94
CA LEU A 31 31.78 25.71 50.96
C LEU A 31 30.64 25.92 51.96
N SER A 32 30.79 26.83 52.94
CA SER A 32 29.75 27.15 53.92
C SER A 32 28.93 28.40 53.58
N ILE A 33 29.32 29.17 52.55
CA ILE A 33 28.58 30.37 52.08
C ILE A 33 27.75 30.07 50.82
N VAL A 34 28.00 28.96 50.13
CA VAL A 34 27.18 28.55 48.98
C VAL A 34 26.00 27.70 49.49
N GLU A 35 24.91 28.35 49.89
CA GLU A 35 23.60 27.69 49.85
C GLU A 35 23.27 27.41 48.38
N ILE A 36 23.53 26.19 47.92
CA ILE A 36 22.98 25.70 46.65
C ILE A 36 21.47 25.53 46.88
N ARG A 37 20.72 26.60 46.67
CA ARG A 37 19.28 26.49 46.48
C ARG A 37 19.04 25.92 45.09
N GLY A 38 19.09 24.59 44.99
CA GLY A 38 18.41 23.90 43.93
C GLY A 38 16.92 24.18 44.11
N ALA A 39 16.39 25.15 43.38
CA ALA A 39 14.96 25.13 43.10
C ALA A 39 14.72 23.79 42.38
N PRO A 40 13.75 22.96 42.81
CA PRO A 40 13.34 21.86 41.95
C PRO A 40 13.01 22.50 40.61
N ILE A 41 13.64 22.03 39.54
CA ILE A 41 13.09 22.27 38.21
C ILE A 41 11.67 21.75 38.33
N SER A 42 10.70 22.66 38.27
CA SER A 42 9.34 22.32 37.92
C SER A 42 9.45 21.73 36.52
N VAL A 43 9.80 20.45 36.46
CA VAL A 43 9.34 19.63 35.35
C VAL A 43 7.85 19.79 35.52
N GLU A 44 7.25 20.64 34.68
CA GLU A 44 5.85 20.46 34.39
C GLU A 44 5.75 18.97 34.12
N LYS A 45 5.18 18.28 35.10
CA LYS A 45 4.82 16.90 34.93
C LYS A 45 3.75 17.01 33.87
N SER A 46 4.16 16.98 32.61
CA SER A 46 3.30 16.59 31.52
C SER A 46 2.71 15.29 32.02
N THR A 47 1.46 15.37 32.43
CA THR A 47 0.68 14.26 32.94
C THR A 47 0.42 13.21 31.87
N ASP A 48 1.06 13.33 30.69
CA ASP A 48 0.91 12.44 29.54
C ASP A 48 2.15 11.59 29.24
N ALA A 49 3.19 11.60 30.09
CA ALA A 49 4.33 10.71 29.93
C ALA A 49 4.11 9.34 30.61
N LEU A 50 3.64 8.40 29.79
CA LEU A 50 3.70 6.93 29.91
C LEU A 50 2.78 6.27 30.97
N SER A 51 1.48 6.27 30.69
CA SER A 51 0.62 5.22 31.22
C SER A 51 1.18 3.86 30.78
N VAL A 52 1.31 2.91 31.71
CA VAL A 52 1.66 1.53 31.35
C VAL A 52 0.62 1.07 30.33
N PRO A 53 1.05 0.65 29.12
CA PRO A 53 0.09 0.31 28.07
C PRO A 53 -0.77 -0.86 28.50
N PRO A 54 -2.07 -0.87 28.14
CA PRO A 54 -2.93 -2.03 28.36
C PRO A 54 -2.32 -3.28 27.71
N ALA A 55 -2.48 -4.44 28.36
CA ALA A 55 -1.92 -5.70 27.85
C ALA A 55 -2.39 -6.02 26.42
N TYR A 56 -3.65 -5.76 26.09
CA TYR A 56 -4.19 -5.98 24.74
C TYR A 56 -3.50 -5.14 23.67
N ALA A 57 -3.04 -3.93 24.01
CA ALA A 57 -2.38 -3.03 23.07
C ALA A 57 -0.99 -3.57 22.69
N LEU A 58 -0.26 -4.14 23.65
CA LEU A 58 1.01 -4.82 23.36
C LEU A 58 0.80 -6.08 22.52
N THR A 59 -0.25 -6.86 22.81
CA THR A 59 -0.63 -8.03 22.00
C THR A 59 -0.96 -7.62 20.57
N PHE A 60 -1.78 -6.58 20.39
CA PHE A 60 -2.09 -5.99 19.09
C PHE A 60 -0.81 -5.65 18.32
N MET A 61 0.10 -4.89 18.95
CA MET A 61 1.34 -4.46 18.30
C MET A 61 2.24 -5.63 17.89
N LYS A 62 2.24 -6.73 18.66
CA LYS A 62 2.98 -7.95 18.29
C LYS A 62 2.31 -8.73 17.17
N ASN A 63 0.98 -8.82 17.20
CA ASN A 63 0.21 -9.58 16.21
C ASN A 63 0.32 -8.95 14.82
N PHE A 64 0.23 -7.62 14.74
CA PHE A 64 0.28 -6.89 13.47
C PHE A 64 1.69 -6.41 13.05
N GLY A 65 2.75 -6.92 13.70
CA GLY A 65 4.14 -6.76 13.24
C GLY A 65 4.84 -5.46 13.66
N TYR A 66 4.19 -4.60 14.45
CA TYR A 66 4.79 -3.37 14.99
C TYR A 66 5.89 -3.66 16.03
N LEU A 67 5.69 -4.70 16.85
CA LEU A 67 6.67 -5.20 17.81
C LEU A 67 7.08 -6.64 17.47
N PRO A 68 8.33 -7.03 17.78
CA PRO A 68 8.76 -8.41 17.56
C PRO A 68 8.01 -9.36 18.50
N LYS A 69 7.64 -10.54 17.98
CA LYS A 69 7.12 -11.68 18.76
C LYS A 69 8.27 -12.29 19.57
N GLY A 70 8.67 -11.62 20.65
CA GLY A 70 9.72 -12.10 21.58
C GLY A 70 9.17 -13.08 22.62
N MET A 71 10.08 -13.65 23.44
CA MET A 71 9.71 -14.50 24.57
C MET A 71 8.81 -13.74 25.56
N PRO A 72 7.77 -14.36 26.15
CA PRO A 72 6.94 -13.72 27.17
C PRO A 72 7.82 -13.15 28.30
N GLY A 73 7.66 -11.86 28.64
CA GLY A 73 8.46 -11.18 29.67
C GLY A 73 9.59 -10.29 29.13
N ALA A 74 9.84 -10.25 27.81
CA ALA A 74 10.81 -9.35 27.19
C ALA A 74 10.26 -7.93 26.92
N GLU A 75 9.01 -7.63 27.29
CA GLU A 75 8.37 -6.33 27.05
C GLU A 75 9.11 -5.18 27.75
N ALA A 76 9.76 -5.47 28.87
CA ALA A 76 10.60 -4.52 29.61
C ALA A 76 11.91 -4.15 28.88
N GLN A 77 12.23 -4.80 27.76
CA GLN A 77 13.47 -4.58 27.01
C GLN A 77 13.29 -3.66 25.79
N TYR A 78 12.07 -3.23 25.48
CA TYR A 78 11.86 -2.26 24.40
C TYR A 78 12.39 -0.88 24.82
N SER A 79 13.27 -0.30 24.00
CA SER A 79 13.65 1.10 24.21
C SER A 79 12.44 2.00 24.03
N GLN A 80 12.41 3.11 24.77
CA GLN A 80 11.34 4.10 24.67
C GLN A 80 11.17 4.59 23.23
N ASP A 81 12.27 4.89 22.54
CA ASP A 81 12.24 5.35 21.15
C ASP A 81 11.68 4.29 20.20
N SER A 82 11.98 3.00 20.43
CA SER A 82 11.43 1.91 19.62
C SER A 82 9.91 1.80 19.80
N MET A 83 9.41 2.01 21.02
CA MET A 83 7.97 1.98 21.31
C MET A 83 7.25 3.16 20.65
N VAL A 84 7.80 4.38 20.81
CA VAL A 84 7.25 5.61 20.20
C VAL A 84 7.19 5.48 18.68
N ASN A 85 8.24 4.97 18.04
CA ASN A 85 8.26 4.77 16.58
C ASN A 85 7.28 3.68 16.13
N ALA A 86 7.14 2.60 16.90
CA ALA A 86 6.15 1.56 16.61
C ALA A 86 4.72 2.13 16.70
N LEU A 87 4.43 2.95 17.71
CA LEU A 87 3.12 3.61 17.86
C LEU A 87 2.83 4.59 16.74
N LYS A 88 3.81 5.41 16.32
CA LYS A 88 3.64 6.28 15.15
C LYS A 88 3.32 5.47 13.88
N THR A 89 3.84 4.25 13.78
CA THR A 89 3.52 3.36 12.66
C THR A 89 2.09 2.83 12.77
N VAL A 90 1.62 2.41 13.95
CA VAL A 90 0.20 2.05 14.18
C VAL A 90 -0.72 3.19 13.78
N GLN A 91 -0.42 4.39 14.27
CA GLN A 91 -1.21 5.60 14.01
C GLN A 91 -1.23 5.97 12.53
N LYS A 92 -0.11 5.78 11.83
CA LYS A 92 -0.02 5.96 10.39
C LYS A 92 -0.97 5.02 9.63
N PHE A 93 -0.95 3.72 9.96
CA PHE A 93 -1.84 2.73 9.31
C PHE A 93 -3.30 2.92 9.70
N GLY A 94 -3.59 3.46 10.88
CA GLY A 94 -4.94 3.85 11.27
C GLY A 94 -5.38 5.24 10.81
N ASN A 95 -4.58 5.91 9.99
CA ASN A 95 -4.84 7.27 9.51
C ASN A 95 -5.21 8.27 10.62
N ILE A 96 -4.57 8.16 11.80
CA ILE A 96 -4.73 9.09 12.91
C ILE A 96 -3.42 9.86 13.17
N THR A 97 -3.51 10.93 13.95
CA THR A 97 -2.36 11.76 14.32
C THR A 97 -1.25 10.91 14.94
N GLN A 98 -0.03 11.03 14.40
CA GLN A 98 1.14 10.24 14.81
C GLN A 98 1.80 10.81 16.08
N THR A 99 1.05 10.79 17.19
CA THR A 99 1.49 11.30 18.50
C THR A 99 2.61 10.46 19.14
N GLY A 100 2.69 9.17 18.80
CA GLY A 100 3.65 8.21 19.38
C GLY A 100 3.35 7.83 20.83
N VAL A 101 2.11 8.05 21.29
CA VAL A 101 1.64 7.72 22.64
C VAL A 101 0.35 6.88 22.58
N PHE A 102 0.04 6.16 23.66
CA PHE A 102 -1.22 5.42 23.82
C PHE A 102 -2.37 6.35 24.21
N ASP A 103 -2.67 7.33 23.36
CA ASP A 103 -3.83 8.20 23.54
C ASP A 103 -5.15 7.47 23.28
N ASN A 104 -6.27 8.10 23.65
CA ASN A 104 -7.60 7.48 23.54
C ASN A 104 -7.94 7.09 22.08
N ASN A 105 -7.53 7.88 21.10
CA ASN A 105 -7.78 7.59 19.68
C ASN A 105 -7.01 6.35 19.24
N THR A 106 -5.75 6.21 19.66
CA THR A 106 -4.91 5.04 19.39
C THR A 106 -5.49 3.78 20.04
N LEU A 107 -5.94 3.87 21.28
CA LEU A 107 -6.55 2.73 21.99
C LEU A 107 -7.92 2.34 21.41
N GLN A 108 -8.71 3.29 20.91
CA GLN A 108 -9.95 3.01 20.21
C GLN A 108 -9.69 2.35 18.85
N LEU A 109 -8.73 2.87 18.08
CA LEU A 109 -8.29 2.29 16.82
C LEU A 109 -7.84 0.83 17.00
N MET A 110 -7.08 0.51 18.05
CA MET A 110 -6.63 -0.87 18.33
C MET A 110 -7.75 -1.86 18.68
N LYS A 111 -8.98 -1.37 18.88
CA LYS A 111 -10.19 -2.18 19.12
C LYS A 111 -11.14 -2.18 17.93
N SER A 112 -10.85 -1.38 16.90
CA SER A 112 -11.71 -1.26 15.74
C SER A 112 -11.60 -2.51 14.87
N PRO A 113 -12.73 -3.02 14.33
CA PRO A 113 -12.74 -4.14 13.40
C PRO A 113 -11.78 -3.94 12.24
N ARG A 114 -11.03 -4.99 11.89
CA ARG A 114 -9.96 -4.92 10.89
C ARG A 114 -9.62 -6.29 10.29
N CYS A 115 -8.82 -6.28 9.23
CA CYS A 115 -8.17 -7.48 8.71
C CYS A 115 -7.11 -8.01 9.69
N GLY A 116 -6.99 -9.35 9.74
CA GLY A 116 -6.04 -10.11 10.56
C GLY A 116 -4.60 -10.13 10.05
N ILE A 117 -4.36 -9.65 8.83
CA ILE A 117 -3.02 -9.66 8.23
C ILE A 117 -2.10 -8.62 8.90
N PRO A 118 -0.83 -8.94 9.18
CA PRO A 118 0.11 -7.98 9.75
C PRO A 118 0.37 -6.78 8.83
N ASP A 119 0.31 -5.57 9.42
CA ASP A 119 0.59 -4.31 8.71
C ASP A 119 2.07 -4.17 8.30
N VAL A 120 2.96 -4.74 9.12
CA VAL A 120 4.40 -4.65 8.92
C VAL A 120 4.99 -6.05 8.87
N ASP A 121 5.43 -6.47 7.68
CA ASP A 121 6.25 -7.66 7.56
C ASP A 121 7.68 -7.37 8.05
N ARG A 122 8.08 -8.09 9.10
CA ARG A 122 9.43 -8.03 9.69
C ARG A 122 10.37 -9.11 9.15
N LYS A 123 9.85 -10.12 8.43
CA LYS A 123 10.64 -11.24 7.91
C LYS A 123 11.37 -10.85 6.63
N VAL A 124 10.83 -9.93 5.85
CA VAL A 124 11.41 -9.54 4.57
C VAL A 124 12.33 -8.32 4.73
N ASN A 125 13.64 -8.57 4.67
CA ASN A 125 14.70 -7.55 4.72
C ASN A 125 14.92 -6.85 3.36
N THR A 126 13.84 -6.60 2.60
CA THR A 126 13.90 -5.89 1.31
C THR A 126 13.43 -4.45 1.47
N ARG A 127 13.97 -3.53 0.65
CA ARG A 127 13.52 -2.13 0.60
C ARG A 127 12.00 -2.09 0.47
N ARG A 128 11.32 -1.44 1.42
CA ARG A 128 9.87 -1.20 1.36
C ARG A 128 9.53 -0.58 0.00
N LYS A 129 8.72 -1.27 -0.79
CA LYS A 129 8.14 -0.68 -2.01
C LYS A 129 7.19 0.45 -1.59
N ARG A 130 7.03 1.47 -2.44
CA ARG A 130 6.26 2.69 -2.12
C ARG A 130 4.75 2.47 -2.09
N TYR A 131 4.29 1.36 -2.68
CA TYR A 131 2.90 1.00 -2.90
C TYR A 131 2.59 -0.36 -2.25
N VAL A 132 1.30 -0.73 -2.24
CA VAL A 132 0.67 -1.87 -1.54
C VAL A 132 1.12 -3.26 -2.03
N VAL A 133 2.41 -3.53 -2.26
CA VAL A 133 2.87 -4.87 -2.67
C VAL A 133 3.42 -5.62 -1.46
N GLY A 134 2.71 -6.69 -1.07
CA GLY A 134 3.07 -7.57 0.04
C GLY A 134 3.92 -8.76 -0.38
N SER A 135 3.55 -9.42 -1.48
CA SER A 135 4.26 -10.60 -1.98
C SER A 135 4.47 -10.55 -3.50
N LYS A 136 4.96 -11.65 -4.08
CA LYS A 136 4.87 -11.85 -5.53
C LYS A 136 3.44 -12.26 -5.87
N GLY A 137 2.91 -11.72 -6.98
CA GLY A 137 1.62 -12.12 -7.50
C GLY A 137 1.62 -13.57 -8.04
N TRP A 138 0.46 -14.02 -8.48
CA TRP A 138 0.32 -15.28 -9.21
C TRP A 138 1.15 -15.28 -10.50
N GLY A 139 1.78 -16.41 -10.79
CA GLY A 139 2.56 -16.62 -12.03
C GLY A 139 1.72 -16.95 -13.26
N LYS A 140 0.39 -16.87 -13.16
CA LYS A 140 -0.58 -17.25 -14.21
C LYS A 140 -1.75 -16.27 -14.25
N ARG A 141 -2.51 -16.26 -15.35
CA ARG A 141 -3.64 -15.34 -15.59
C ARG A 141 -4.97 -15.91 -15.15
N ASN A 142 -5.15 -17.21 -15.32
CA ASN A 142 -6.39 -17.90 -14.96
C ASN A 142 -6.29 -18.41 -13.53
N ILE A 143 -7.00 -17.74 -12.61
CA ILE A 143 -7.03 -18.07 -11.19
C ILE A 143 -8.36 -18.75 -10.88
N THR A 144 -8.31 -19.94 -10.30
CA THR A 144 -9.50 -20.66 -9.87
C THR A 144 -9.79 -20.43 -8.39
N TYR A 145 -11.06 -20.37 -8.02
CA TYR A 145 -11.46 -20.30 -6.62
C TYR A 145 -12.56 -21.30 -6.28
N TYR A 146 -12.60 -21.73 -5.03
CA TYR A 146 -13.58 -22.69 -4.50
C TYR A 146 -14.14 -22.19 -3.16
N ILE A 147 -15.46 -22.21 -3.02
CA ILE A 147 -16.15 -21.86 -1.77
C ILE A 147 -16.39 -23.15 -1.00
N ALA A 148 -15.63 -23.37 0.07
CA ALA A 148 -15.64 -24.63 0.83
C ALA A 148 -16.87 -24.76 1.75
N ASN A 149 -17.32 -23.65 2.33
CA ASN A 149 -18.51 -23.55 3.17
C ASN A 149 -19.05 -22.11 3.19
N TRP A 150 -20.12 -21.86 3.94
CA TRP A 150 -20.73 -20.55 4.11
C TRP A 150 -21.19 -20.32 5.55
N SER A 151 -21.24 -19.06 5.97
CA SER A 151 -21.84 -18.69 7.25
C SER A 151 -23.33 -19.05 7.26
N PRO A 152 -23.87 -19.65 8.33
CA PRO A 152 -25.31 -19.91 8.46
C PRO A 152 -26.14 -18.61 8.54
N LYS A 153 -25.50 -17.46 8.69
CA LYS A 153 -26.14 -16.13 8.70
C LYS A 153 -26.46 -15.61 7.30
N LEU A 154 -25.87 -16.22 6.26
CA LEU A 154 -26.02 -15.88 4.85
C LEU A 154 -26.52 -17.12 4.07
N SER A 155 -27.18 -16.91 2.92
CA SER A 155 -27.45 -18.01 2.00
C SER A 155 -26.21 -18.33 1.17
N GLU A 156 -26.07 -19.59 0.74
CA GLU A 156 -25.01 -20.03 -0.18
C GLU A 156 -25.00 -19.19 -1.47
N GLU A 157 -26.17 -18.95 -2.05
CA GLU A 157 -26.35 -18.10 -3.24
C GLU A 157 -25.82 -16.69 -3.00
N ALA A 158 -26.16 -16.07 -1.86
CA ALA A 158 -25.70 -14.73 -1.56
C ALA A 158 -24.17 -14.66 -1.36
N VAL A 159 -23.58 -15.68 -0.72
CA VAL A 159 -22.11 -15.77 -0.60
C VAL A 159 -21.48 -15.90 -1.99
N SER A 160 -22.02 -16.79 -2.84
CA SER A 160 -21.50 -17.01 -4.20
C SER A 160 -21.56 -15.74 -5.04
N ASP A 161 -22.69 -15.02 -5.00
CA ASP A 161 -22.88 -13.77 -5.75
C ASP A 161 -21.93 -12.67 -5.30
N GLU A 162 -21.79 -12.48 -3.98
CA GLU A 162 -20.93 -11.42 -3.43
C GLU A 162 -19.44 -11.71 -3.66
N ILE A 163 -19.01 -12.98 -3.60
CA ILE A 163 -17.64 -13.37 -3.94
C ILE A 163 -17.36 -13.16 -5.43
N ALA A 164 -18.28 -13.56 -6.31
CA ALA A 164 -18.13 -13.32 -7.75
C ALA A 164 -18.03 -11.82 -8.06
N ARG A 165 -18.87 -11.01 -7.40
CA ARG A 165 -18.84 -9.54 -7.49
C ARG A 165 -17.52 -8.98 -6.98
N ALA A 166 -16.99 -9.49 -5.87
CA ALA A 166 -15.73 -9.04 -5.30
C ALA A 166 -14.53 -9.35 -6.21
N PHE A 167 -14.46 -10.56 -6.80
CA PHE A 167 -13.44 -10.88 -7.81
C PHE A 167 -13.54 -9.99 -9.05
N ALA A 168 -14.75 -9.61 -9.47
CA ALA A 168 -14.93 -8.74 -10.64
C ALA A 168 -14.31 -7.34 -10.45
N VAL A 169 -14.32 -6.79 -9.22
CA VAL A 169 -13.65 -5.51 -8.90
C VAL A 169 -12.16 -5.57 -9.27
N TRP A 170 -11.49 -6.67 -8.91
CA TRP A 170 -10.07 -6.87 -9.17
C TRP A 170 -9.76 -7.28 -10.62
N GLY A 171 -10.65 -8.06 -11.24
CA GLY A 171 -10.50 -8.53 -12.62
C GLY A 171 -10.37 -7.39 -13.64
N GLY A 172 -11.13 -6.30 -13.43
CA GLY A 172 -11.12 -5.14 -14.32
C GLY A 172 -9.76 -4.42 -14.45
N TYR A 173 -8.84 -4.59 -13.50
CA TYR A 173 -7.58 -3.84 -13.42
C TYR A 173 -6.31 -4.71 -13.43
N SER A 174 -6.44 -6.04 -13.36
CA SER A 174 -5.31 -6.95 -13.17
C SER A 174 -4.97 -7.83 -14.39
N ARG A 175 -5.83 -7.85 -15.42
CA ARG A 175 -5.80 -8.85 -16.53
C ARG A 175 -5.90 -10.30 -16.05
N LEU A 176 -6.29 -10.54 -14.80
CA LEU A 176 -6.55 -11.88 -14.28
C LEU A 176 -7.98 -12.28 -14.61
N ASN A 177 -8.16 -13.57 -14.88
CA ASN A 177 -9.47 -14.18 -15.07
C ASN A 177 -9.77 -15.07 -13.86
N PHE A 178 -10.85 -14.77 -13.16
CA PHE A 178 -11.29 -15.56 -12.01
C PHE A 178 -12.38 -16.54 -12.43
N LYS A 179 -12.23 -17.80 -12.03
CA LYS A 179 -13.21 -18.85 -12.32
C LYS A 179 -13.52 -19.68 -11.09
N GLN A 180 -14.79 -19.70 -10.70
CA GLN A 180 -15.25 -20.61 -9.68
C GLN A 180 -15.19 -22.05 -10.19
N ILE A 181 -14.69 -22.96 -9.35
CA ILE A 181 -14.74 -24.40 -9.55
C ILE A 181 -15.26 -25.07 -8.29
N ASN A 182 -15.78 -26.28 -8.41
CA ASN A 182 -16.26 -27.10 -7.29
C ASN A 182 -15.23 -28.18 -6.95
N ASP A 183 -13.97 -27.76 -6.79
CA ASP A 183 -12.83 -28.65 -6.55
C ASP A 183 -11.88 -27.99 -5.54
N PRO A 184 -11.49 -28.69 -4.46
CA PRO A 184 -10.55 -28.16 -3.46
C PRO A 184 -9.11 -28.03 -3.95
N SER A 185 -8.81 -28.39 -5.21
CA SER A 185 -7.55 -28.08 -5.88
C SER A 185 -7.52 -26.68 -6.52
N ALA A 186 -8.52 -25.84 -6.25
CA ALA A 186 -8.53 -24.44 -6.66
C ALA A 186 -7.32 -23.66 -6.10
N ASP A 187 -6.95 -22.56 -6.77
CA ASP A 187 -5.86 -21.70 -6.32
C ASP A 187 -6.20 -20.93 -5.04
N ILE A 188 -7.48 -20.59 -4.86
CA ILE A 188 -7.99 -19.84 -3.72
C ILE A 188 -9.16 -20.60 -3.12
N ILE A 189 -9.01 -21.07 -1.88
CA ILE A 189 -10.11 -21.65 -1.11
C ILE A 189 -10.67 -20.60 -0.17
N LEU A 190 -11.99 -20.42 -0.22
CA LEU A 190 -12.73 -19.55 0.68
C LEU A 190 -13.41 -20.39 1.75
N ALA A 191 -13.20 -20.06 3.02
CA ALA A 191 -13.80 -20.76 4.14
C ALA A 191 -14.22 -19.81 5.27
N PHE A 192 -15.26 -20.21 5.98
CA PHE A 192 -15.74 -19.61 7.22
C PHE A 192 -15.29 -20.50 8.38
N GLY A 193 -14.65 -19.90 9.38
CA GLY A 193 -14.10 -20.59 10.56
C GLY A 193 -14.36 -19.81 11.84
N ARG A 194 -14.10 -20.41 13.00
CA ARG A 194 -14.21 -19.74 14.31
C ARG A 194 -13.02 -20.11 15.17
N GLY A 195 -12.49 -19.16 15.93
CA GLY A 195 -11.34 -19.41 16.78
C GLY A 195 -10.23 -20.15 16.03
N GLU A 196 -9.68 -21.21 16.62
CA GLU A 196 -8.73 -22.09 15.94
C GLU A 196 -9.43 -22.91 14.84
N HIS A 197 -9.03 -22.68 13.59
CA HIS A 197 -9.66 -23.26 12.40
C HIS A 197 -8.68 -23.99 11.47
N GLY A 198 -7.50 -24.38 12.01
CA GLY A 198 -6.63 -25.39 11.38
C GLY A 198 -5.44 -24.84 10.62
N ASP A 199 -5.25 -23.52 10.56
CA ASP A 199 -4.11 -22.85 9.93
C ASP A 199 -3.10 -22.27 10.95
N GLY A 200 -3.40 -22.34 12.26
CA GLY A 200 -2.58 -21.79 13.33
C GLY A 200 -2.72 -20.28 13.55
N TYR A 201 -3.70 -19.64 12.91
CA TYR A 201 -4.04 -18.23 13.04
C TYR A 201 -5.48 -18.09 13.56
N ALA A 202 -5.69 -18.45 14.83
CA ALA A 202 -7.02 -18.42 15.41
C ALA A 202 -7.69 -17.02 15.36
N PHE A 203 -8.98 -16.99 15.00
CA PHE A 203 -9.82 -15.79 15.13
C PHE A 203 -10.09 -15.43 16.59
N ASP A 204 -10.46 -14.16 16.85
CA ASP A 204 -10.65 -13.62 18.19
C ASP A 204 -12.11 -13.47 18.64
N GLY A 205 -13.05 -13.95 17.82
CA GLY A 205 -14.48 -13.86 18.09
C GLY A 205 -15.05 -12.50 17.65
N PRO A 206 -16.28 -12.13 18.09
CA PRO A 206 -16.99 -11.02 17.48
C PRO A 206 -16.26 -9.66 17.57
N GLY A 207 -16.22 -8.96 16.45
CA GLY A 207 -15.73 -7.60 16.31
C GLY A 207 -14.38 -7.54 15.62
N ASN A 208 -13.29 -7.77 16.35
CA ASN A 208 -11.97 -7.25 15.97
C ASN A 208 -11.40 -7.91 14.69
N VAL A 209 -10.79 -9.10 14.68
CA VAL A 209 -10.29 -9.65 13.41
C VAL A 209 -11.46 -10.24 12.61
N LEU A 210 -11.85 -9.58 11.52
CA LEU A 210 -13.00 -9.98 10.71
C LEU A 210 -12.70 -11.17 9.78
N ALA A 211 -11.50 -11.19 9.24
CA ALA A 211 -11.05 -12.15 8.25
C ALA A 211 -9.52 -12.07 8.14
N HIS A 212 -8.93 -13.06 7.47
CA HIS A 212 -7.58 -12.98 6.96
C HIS A 212 -7.46 -13.73 5.64
N ALA A 213 -6.32 -13.53 4.98
CA ALA A 213 -5.99 -14.18 3.74
C ALA A 213 -4.53 -14.66 3.76
N PHE A 214 -4.16 -15.48 2.80
CA PHE A 214 -2.78 -15.83 2.56
C PHE A 214 -2.31 -15.29 1.23
N PHE A 215 -1.12 -14.71 1.21
CA PHE A 215 -0.53 -14.20 -0.01
C PHE A 215 -0.28 -15.33 -1.04
N PRO A 216 -0.25 -15.00 -2.35
CA PRO A 216 0.20 -15.93 -3.36
C PRO A 216 1.59 -16.47 -3.02
N ASN A 217 1.76 -17.79 -3.19
CA ASN A 217 3.01 -18.52 -2.97
C ASN A 217 3.52 -18.55 -1.51
N GLU A 218 2.71 -18.11 -0.54
CA GLU A 218 3.03 -18.27 0.89
C GLU A 218 2.34 -19.50 1.49
N MET A 219 2.94 -20.07 2.55
CA MET A 219 2.28 -21.07 3.40
C MET A 219 1.80 -22.36 2.72
N GLY A 220 2.45 -22.76 1.60
CA GLY A 220 2.26 -24.08 0.99
C GLY A 220 0.84 -24.27 0.47
N SER A 221 0.07 -25.15 1.10
CA SER A 221 -1.30 -25.48 0.68
C SER A 221 -2.32 -24.37 0.95
N TYR A 222 -1.99 -23.38 1.78
CA TYR A 222 -2.89 -22.26 2.08
C TYR A 222 -2.67 -21.05 1.16
N ALA A 223 -1.73 -21.12 0.22
CA ALA A 223 -1.38 -19.99 -0.63
C ALA A 223 -2.62 -19.45 -1.35
N GLY A 224 -2.97 -18.19 -1.12
CA GLY A 224 -4.14 -17.56 -1.74
C GLY A 224 -5.45 -17.73 -0.98
N ASP A 225 -5.53 -18.57 0.05
CA ASP A 225 -6.79 -18.88 0.73
C ASP A 225 -7.34 -17.67 1.51
N LEU A 226 -8.66 -17.64 1.66
CA LEU A 226 -9.43 -16.60 2.33
C LEU A 226 -10.22 -17.22 3.48
N HIS A 227 -9.99 -16.77 4.70
CA HIS A 227 -10.77 -17.21 5.86
C HIS A 227 -11.55 -16.04 6.46
N PHE A 228 -12.84 -16.26 6.71
CA PHE A 228 -13.75 -15.30 7.32
C PHE A 228 -14.16 -15.77 8.71
N ASP A 229 -14.15 -14.89 9.71
CA ASP A 229 -14.58 -15.24 11.06
C ASP A 229 -16.11 -15.39 11.11
N ASP A 230 -16.58 -16.61 11.36
CA ASP A 230 -18.00 -16.93 11.49
C ASP A 230 -18.58 -16.58 12.87
N ASP A 231 -17.83 -15.97 13.78
CA ASP A 231 -18.41 -15.29 14.93
C ASP A 231 -18.93 -13.88 14.59
N GLU A 232 -18.54 -13.32 13.44
CA GLU A 232 -19.02 -12.03 12.96
C GLU A 232 -20.49 -12.04 12.51
N GLN A 233 -21.18 -10.92 12.70
CA GLN A 233 -22.55 -10.73 12.23
C GLN A 233 -22.58 -10.35 10.75
N TRP A 234 -22.26 -11.31 9.88
CA TRP A 234 -22.27 -11.10 8.43
C TRP A 234 -23.64 -10.67 7.90
N ARG A 235 -23.62 -9.65 7.04
CA ARG A 235 -24.77 -9.11 6.31
C ARG A 235 -24.41 -8.86 4.85
N ILE A 236 -25.43 -8.85 4.01
CA ILE A 236 -25.31 -8.40 2.62
C ILE A 236 -25.88 -6.99 2.53
N ARG A 237 -25.04 -6.03 2.11
CA ARG A 237 -25.45 -4.64 1.89
C ARG A 237 -26.25 -4.05 3.08
N PRO A 238 -25.72 -4.11 4.32
CA PRO A 238 -26.35 -3.45 5.43
C PRO A 238 -26.42 -1.94 5.19
N THR A 239 -27.49 -1.31 5.67
CA THR A 239 -27.73 0.12 5.53
C THR A 239 -27.09 0.92 6.66
N GLU A 240 -27.10 0.36 7.87
CA GLU A 240 -26.52 0.98 9.06
C GLU A 240 -25.36 0.13 9.59
N SER A 241 -24.39 0.78 10.24
CA SER A 241 -23.25 0.07 10.84
C SER A 241 -23.65 -0.89 11.96
N GLU A 242 -24.81 -0.67 12.58
CA GLU A 242 -25.35 -1.50 13.66
C GLU A 242 -25.99 -2.81 13.14
N ASP A 243 -26.30 -2.88 11.84
CA ASP A 243 -26.98 -4.03 11.24
C ASP A 243 -26.06 -5.26 11.11
N GLY A 244 -24.75 -5.02 11.07
CA GLY A 244 -23.70 -6.04 11.02
C GLY A 244 -22.54 -5.67 10.10
N THR A 245 -21.67 -6.65 9.84
CA THR A 245 -20.49 -6.51 9.00
C THR A 245 -20.85 -6.87 7.56
N ASP A 246 -20.57 -5.96 6.61
CA ASP A 246 -20.82 -6.19 5.20
C ASP A 246 -19.81 -7.20 4.64
N PHE A 247 -20.32 -8.37 4.24
CA PHE A 247 -19.50 -9.46 3.73
C PHE A 247 -18.74 -9.07 2.47
N TYR A 248 -19.39 -8.33 1.56
CA TYR A 248 -18.77 -7.87 0.32
C TYR A 248 -17.54 -7.00 0.57
N SER A 249 -17.68 -5.95 1.38
CA SER A 249 -16.55 -5.05 1.70
C SER A 249 -15.33 -5.81 2.22
N VAL A 250 -15.53 -6.79 3.11
CA VAL A 250 -14.41 -7.59 3.66
C VAL A 250 -13.87 -8.54 2.59
N ALA A 251 -14.72 -9.22 1.82
CA ALA A 251 -14.27 -10.12 0.77
C ALA A 251 -13.42 -9.42 -0.31
N VAL A 252 -13.80 -8.21 -0.74
CA VAL A 252 -12.99 -7.44 -1.70
C VAL A 252 -11.60 -7.17 -1.11
N HIS A 253 -11.51 -6.76 0.16
CA HIS A 253 -10.24 -6.51 0.85
C HIS A 253 -9.36 -7.77 0.89
N GLU A 254 -9.89 -8.88 1.39
CA GLU A 254 -9.13 -10.11 1.56
C GLU A 254 -8.67 -10.71 0.22
N ILE A 255 -9.49 -10.59 -0.84
CA ILE A 255 -9.05 -10.97 -2.20
C ILE A 255 -7.80 -10.18 -2.61
N GLY A 256 -7.69 -8.90 -2.27
CA GLY A 256 -6.49 -8.11 -2.58
C GLY A 256 -5.22 -8.72 -1.99
N HIS A 257 -5.27 -9.25 -0.76
CA HIS A 257 -4.18 -10.02 -0.16
C HIS A 257 -3.88 -11.31 -0.93
N SER A 258 -4.92 -12.06 -1.31
CA SER A 258 -4.76 -13.24 -2.19
C SER A 258 -4.26 -12.92 -3.59
N LEU A 259 -4.23 -11.65 -3.98
CA LEU A 259 -3.56 -11.18 -5.19
C LEU A 259 -2.15 -10.64 -4.93
N GLY A 260 -1.67 -10.61 -3.69
CA GLY A 260 -0.32 -10.17 -3.34
C GLY A 260 -0.23 -8.75 -2.81
N LEU A 261 -1.36 -8.07 -2.56
CA LEU A 261 -1.37 -6.70 -2.06
C LEU A 261 -1.25 -6.65 -0.53
N ALA A 262 -0.39 -5.80 0.01
CA ALA A 262 -0.26 -5.56 1.46
C ALA A 262 -1.42 -4.68 2.01
N HIS A 263 -1.29 -4.14 3.22
CA HIS A 263 -2.15 -3.04 3.66
C HIS A 263 -1.65 -1.68 3.16
N SER A 264 -2.59 -0.78 2.84
CA SER A 264 -2.33 0.65 2.59
C SER A 264 -2.60 1.48 3.85
N PRO A 265 -1.80 2.52 4.14
CA PRO A 265 -2.15 3.51 5.14
C PRO A 265 -3.18 4.56 4.65
N SER A 266 -3.60 4.48 3.38
CA SER A 266 -4.60 5.39 2.81
C SER A 266 -6.01 4.93 3.19
N PRO A 267 -6.86 5.78 3.80
CA PRO A 267 -8.21 5.40 4.22
C PRO A 267 -9.20 5.27 3.04
N THR A 268 -8.80 5.69 1.83
CA THR A 268 -9.58 5.52 0.59
C THR A 268 -9.25 4.22 -0.13
N SER A 269 -8.13 3.58 0.19
CA SER A 269 -7.72 2.31 -0.39
C SER A 269 -8.62 1.19 0.12
N VAL A 270 -8.97 0.29 -0.79
CA VAL A 270 -9.65 -0.97 -0.45
C VAL A 270 -8.78 -1.78 0.51
N MET A 271 -7.46 -1.73 0.33
CA MET A 271 -6.48 -2.38 1.20
C MET A 271 -6.20 -1.63 2.52
N TYR A 272 -7.03 -0.66 2.90
CA TYR A 272 -6.97 -0.07 4.24
C TYR A 272 -7.36 -1.10 5.30
N ALA A 273 -6.50 -1.34 6.28
CA ALA A 273 -6.63 -2.48 7.20
C ALA A 273 -7.90 -2.46 8.06
N TYR A 274 -8.45 -1.28 8.36
CA TYR A 274 -9.58 -1.13 9.27
C TYR A 274 -10.89 -1.05 8.50
N TYR A 275 -11.90 -1.77 8.98
CA TYR A 275 -13.23 -1.81 8.36
C TYR A 275 -13.91 -0.44 8.42
N ARG A 276 -14.49 -0.04 7.28
CA ARG A 276 -15.11 1.29 7.08
C ARG A 276 -16.63 1.23 6.89
N GLY A 277 -17.24 0.05 7.02
CA GLY A 277 -18.66 -0.15 6.76
C GLY A 277 -18.95 -0.70 5.37
N SER A 278 -20.25 -0.78 5.08
CA SER A 278 -20.79 -1.17 3.77
C SER A 278 -20.39 -0.17 2.70
N ASN A 279 -19.80 -0.66 1.62
CA ASN A 279 -19.50 0.16 0.44
C ASN A 279 -19.91 -0.62 -0.82
N PRO A 280 -21.19 -0.53 -1.24
CA PRO A 280 -21.70 -1.31 -2.36
C PRO A 280 -21.05 -0.90 -3.70
N ASP A 281 -20.65 0.37 -3.83
CA ASP A 281 -20.06 0.97 -5.04
C ASP A 281 -18.53 1.04 -4.96
N MET A 282 -17.92 0.05 -4.29
CA MET A 282 -16.49 0.03 -4.04
C MET A 282 -15.67 0.18 -5.32
N GLN A 283 -14.77 1.16 -5.30
CA GLN A 283 -13.83 1.46 -6.37
C GLN A 283 -12.41 1.34 -5.84
N LEU A 284 -11.52 0.82 -6.67
CA LEU A 284 -10.10 0.72 -6.34
C LEU A 284 -9.48 2.11 -6.27
N ASP A 285 -8.70 2.37 -5.21
CA ASP A 285 -7.91 3.58 -5.07
C ASP A 285 -6.68 3.53 -5.98
N TYR A 286 -6.02 4.68 -6.14
CA TYR A 286 -4.76 4.78 -6.86
C TYR A 286 -3.69 3.80 -6.34
N ASP A 287 -3.59 3.61 -5.02
CA ASP A 287 -2.59 2.73 -4.42
C ASP A 287 -2.88 1.24 -4.73
N ASP A 288 -4.16 0.86 -4.77
CA ASP A 288 -4.62 -0.49 -5.12
C ASP A 288 -4.29 -0.80 -6.60
N ILE A 289 -4.65 0.13 -7.50
CA ILE A 289 -4.40 0.00 -8.95
C ILE A 289 -2.90 -0.05 -9.25
N LEU A 290 -2.09 0.78 -8.58
CA LEU A 290 -0.63 0.77 -8.77
C LEU A 290 -0.01 -0.55 -8.28
N GLY A 291 -0.53 -1.11 -7.18
CA GLY A 291 -0.16 -2.44 -6.70
C GLY A 291 -0.42 -3.52 -7.74
N LEU A 292 -1.63 -3.57 -8.30
CA LEU A 292 -1.98 -4.52 -9.37
C LEU A 292 -1.13 -4.30 -10.62
N TYR A 293 -0.91 -3.05 -11.03
CA TYR A 293 -0.06 -2.73 -12.16
C TYR A 293 1.35 -3.29 -11.97
N GLN A 294 1.92 -3.11 -10.78
CA GLN A 294 3.24 -3.65 -10.48
C GLN A 294 3.26 -5.18 -10.51
N LEU A 295 2.23 -5.83 -9.97
CA LEU A 295 2.19 -7.28 -9.84
C LEU A 295 1.91 -8.00 -11.16
N TYR A 296 0.99 -7.46 -11.97
CA TYR A 296 0.38 -8.19 -13.06
C TYR A 296 0.48 -7.51 -14.43
N ILE A 297 0.77 -6.21 -14.51
CA ILE A 297 0.79 -5.48 -15.79
C ILE A 297 2.20 -5.17 -16.25
N SER A 298 3.06 -4.70 -15.33
CA SER A 298 4.47 -4.38 -15.61
C SER A 298 5.36 -5.62 -15.71
N GLN A 299 4.86 -6.77 -15.29
CA GLN A 299 5.57 -8.05 -15.33
C GLN A 299 4.90 -8.96 -16.35
N HIS A 300 5.72 -9.67 -17.11
CA HIS A 300 5.27 -10.75 -17.98
C HIS A 300 4.87 -11.95 -17.11
N VAL A 301 3.67 -12.46 -17.33
CA VAL A 301 3.15 -13.65 -16.65
C VAL A 301 3.27 -14.82 -17.63
N GLU A 302 3.56 -16.04 -17.17
CA GLU A 302 3.93 -17.16 -18.05
C GLU A 302 2.89 -17.45 -19.16
N ASP A 303 1.61 -17.20 -18.88
CA ASP A 303 0.52 -17.39 -19.84
C ASP A 303 0.48 -16.34 -20.97
N ASP A 304 1.17 -15.20 -20.84
CA ASP A 304 1.18 -14.13 -21.84
C ASP A 304 1.82 -14.60 -23.17
N ASP A 305 2.75 -15.58 -23.12
CA ASP A 305 3.39 -16.17 -24.29
C ASP A 305 2.47 -17.10 -25.09
N PHE A 306 1.46 -17.69 -24.46
CA PHE A 306 0.50 -18.58 -25.13
C PHE A 306 -0.58 -17.78 -25.87
N ALA A 307 -0.98 -16.62 -25.36
CA ALA A 307 -1.95 -15.74 -26.03
C ALA A 307 -1.38 -15.09 -27.30
N ALA A 308 -0.07 -14.88 -27.39
CA ALA A 308 0.58 -14.26 -28.54
C ALA A 308 0.78 -15.22 -29.75
N ASN A 309 0.59 -16.53 -29.55
CA ASN A 309 0.88 -17.56 -30.56
C ASN A 309 -0.36 -18.27 -31.13
N GLU A 310 -1.58 -17.86 -30.76
CA GLU A 310 -2.80 -18.38 -31.37
C GLU A 310 -3.05 -17.69 -32.74
N PRO A 311 -2.97 -18.41 -33.88
CA PRO A 311 -3.38 -17.84 -35.16
C PRO A 311 -4.90 -17.61 -35.13
N ILE A 312 -5.32 -16.35 -35.28
CA ILE A 312 -6.71 -15.97 -35.53
C ILE A 312 -7.18 -16.70 -36.79
N THR A 313 -7.81 -17.86 -36.62
CA THR A 313 -8.40 -18.61 -37.72
C THR A 313 -9.86 -18.22 -37.79
N THR A 314 -10.15 -17.11 -38.47
CA THR A 314 -11.51 -16.77 -38.85
C THR A 314 -11.96 -17.74 -39.94
N THR A 315 -12.56 -18.86 -39.56
CA THR A 315 -13.24 -19.76 -40.50
C THR A 315 -14.58 -19.12 -40.88
N THR A 316 -14.59 -18.36 -41.98
CA THR A 316 -15.81 -18.00 -42.70
C THR A 316 -16.30 -19.22 -43.46
N GLU A 317 -17.25 -19.98 -42.90
CA GLU A 317 -17.97 -21.00 -43.66
C GLU A 317 -18.93 -20.32 -44.65
N ARG A 318 -18.53 -20.31 -45.92
CA ARG A 318 -19.39 -19.96 -47.05
C ARG A 318 -20.14 -21.23 -47.47
N VAL A 319 -21.37 -21.41 -46.98
CA VAL A 319 -22.27 -22.48 -47.43
C VAL A 319 -22.82 -22.11 -48.81
N THR A 320 -22.35 -22.80 -49.84
CA THR A 320 -22.99 -22.85 -51.17
C THR A 320 -24.05 -23.95 -51.16
N THR A 321 -25.33 -23.59 -51.28
CA THR A 321 -26.42 -24.54 -51.53
C THR A 321 -26.78 -24.58 -53.01
N GLU A 322 -26.48 -25.71 -53.64
CA GLU A 322 -27.05 -26.10 -54.92
C GLU A 322 -28.54 -26.44 -54.78
N LYS A 323 -29.24 -26.17 -55.87
CA LYS A 323 -30.68 -26.21 -56.09
C LYS A 323 -31.05 -27.61 -56.56
N ASP A 324 -32.10 -28.23 -55.99
CA ASP A 324 -33.16 -28.92 -56.77
C ASP A 324 -34.28 -29.53 -55.89
N ALA A 325 -35.50 -29.44 -56.46
CA ALA A 325 -36.71 -30.25 -56.23
C ALA A 325 -37.62 -30.01 -55.00
N GLU A 326 -38.48 -28.99 -55.16
CA GLU A 326 -39.95 -28.96 -54.99
C GLU A 326 -40.69 -30.16 -54.35
N VAL A 327 -41.33 -29.93 -53.17
CA VAL A 327 -42.63 -30.53 -52.78
C VAL A 327 -43.41 -29.50 -51.93
N ASN A 328 -44.60 -29.14 -52.42
CA ASN A 328 -45.58 -28.27 -51.77
C ASN A 328 -46.34 -28.99 -50.65
N ILE A 329 -46.31 -28.47 -49.42
CA ILE A 329 -47.39 -28.67 -48.43
C ILE A 329 -47.65 -27.35 -47.70
N VAL A 330 -48.82 -26.78 -47.96
CA VAL A 330 -49.47 -25.70 -47.20
C VAL A 330 -49.86 -26.24 -45.82
N THR A 331 -49.71 -25.45 -44.74
CA THR A 331 -50.77 -25.09 -43.76
C THR A 331 -50.18 -24.31 -42.56
N GLU A 332 -50.77 -23.13 -42.34
CA GLU A 332 -50.97 -22.36 -41.10
C GLU A 332 -49.81 -21.75 -40.29
N VAL A 333 -49.86 -20.42 -40.26
CA VAL A 333 -49.19 -19.49 -39.33
C VAL A 333 -50.05 -19.32 -38.08
N PRO A 334 -49.42 -19.24 -36.89
CA PRO A 334 -49.78 -18.17 -35.97
C PRO A 334 -48.56 -17.31 -35.60
N SER A 335 -48.79 -16.02 -35.72
CA SER A 335 -47.92 -14.90 -35.38
C SER A 335 -47.46 -14.93 -33.92
N ARG A 336 -46.15 -14.91 -33.69
CA ARG A 336 -45.55 -14.61 -32.40
C ARG A 336 -45.24 -13.11 -32.34
N GLU A 337 -45.68 -12.50 -31.25
CA GLU A 337 -45.57 -11.09 -30.94
C GLU A 337 -44.12 -10.60 -30.94
N THR A 338 -43.97 -9.45 -31.60
CA THR A 338 -42.77 -8.63 -31.73
C THR A 338 -42.21 -8.27 -30.36
N THR A 339 -40.97 -8.67 -30.09
CA THR A 339 -40.18 -8.08 -29.01
C THR A 339 -39.83 -6.67 -29.43
N THR A 340 -40.27 -5.68 -28.64
CA THR A 340 -39.89 -4.28 -28.80
C THR A 340 -38.38 -4.16 -28.59
N GLU A 341 -37.61 -4.15 -29.67
CA GLU A 341 -36.26 -3.60 -29.65
C GLU A 341 -36.39 -2.10 -29.36
N ARG A 342 -36.05 -1.68 -28.14
CA ARG A 342 -35.63 -0.30 -27.92
C ARG A 342 -34.30 -0.14 -28.64
N SER A 343 -34.37 0.43 -29.84
CA SER A 343 -33.25 1.05 -30.52
C SER A 343 -32.67 2.13 -29.58
N TYR A 344 -31.53 1.85 -28.95
CA TYR A 344 -30.69 2.91 -28.43
C TYR A 344 -30.03 3.59 -29.63
N GLN A 345 -30.45 4.82 -29.93
CA GLN A 345 -29.73 5.71 -30.82
C GLN A 345 -28.41 6.10 -30.12
N VAL A 346 -27.33 5.40 -30.46
CA VAL A 346 -25.97 5.81 -30.11
C VAL A 346 -25.71 7.13 -30.84
N THR A 347 -25.78 8.24 -30.12
CA THR A 347 -25.32 9.55 -30.59
C THR A 347 -23.94 9.80 -30.00
N TYR A 348 -22.98 8.99 -30.45
CA TYR A 348 -21.56 9.34 -30.39
C TYR A 348 -20.87 8.70 -31.60
N ILE A 349 -20.78 9.48 -32.68
CA ILE A 349 -19.89 9.20 -33.79
C ILE A 349 -18.54 9.77 -33.36
N GLY A 350 -17.68 8.91 -32.84
CA GLY A 350 -16.27 9.26 -32.63
C GLY A 350 -15.64 9.52 -34.00
N ASP A 351 -15.18 10.74 -34.16
CA ASP A 351 -14.35 11.25 -35.23
C ASP A 351 -12.99 10.55 -35.20
N TYR A 352 -12.85 9.49 -36.00
CA TYR A 352 -11.53 8.95 -36.34
C TYR A 352 -10.88 9.86 -37.39
N GLU A 353 -10.35 11.00 -36.96
CA GLU A 353 -9.31 11.68 -37.74
C GLU A 353 -7.98 10.95 -37.53
N THR A 354 -7.29 10.67 -38.64
CA THR A 354 -5.92 10.18 -38.60
C THR A 354 -4.97 11.35 -38.30
N VAL A 355 -3.78 11.07 -37.76
CA VAL A 355 -2.78 12.10 -37.42
C VAL A 355 -2.42 12.96 -38.65
N GLU A 356 -2.38 12.36 -39.85
CA GLU A 356 -2.20 13.06 -41.12
C GLU A 356 -3.35 14.01 -41.50
N ASP A 357 -4.60 13.70 -41.11
CA ASP A 357 -5.75 14.58 -41.40
C ASP A 357 -5.78 15.79 -40.46
N HIS A 358 -5.35 15.62 -39.21
CA HIS A 358 -5.25 16.73 -38.24
C HIS A 358 -4.18 17.77 -38.64
N LEU A 359 -3.11 17.33 -39.31
CA LEU A 359 -2.05 18.21 -39.82
C LEU A 359 -2.46 19.02 -41.06
N ARG A 360 -3.47 18.57 -41.83
CA ARG A 360 -3.99 19.33 -42.99
C ARG A 360 -4.93 20.45 -42.59
N HIS A 361 -5.64 20.31 -41.48
CA HIS A 361 -6.57 21.34 -40.99
C HIS A 361 -5.88 22.50 -40.27
N GLN A 362 -4.56 22.46 -40.09
CA GLN A 362 -3.80 23.50 -39.38
C GLN A 362 -3.24 24.62 -40.28
N SER A 363 -3.47 24.59 -41.61
CA SER A 363 -2.87 25.57 -42.53
C SER A 363 -3.81 26.63 -43.13
N GLU A 364 -5.10 26.66 -42.78
CA GLU A 364 -6.04 27.67 -43.31
C GLU A 364 -7.04 28.07 -42.22
N ASP A 365 -6.72 29.11 -41.44
CA ASP A 365 -7.51 30.36 -41.36
C ASP A 365 -6.93 31.24 -40.23
N TYR A 366 -6.53 32.46 -40.58
CA TYR A 366 -6.09 33.52 -39.67
C TYR A 366 -7.25 34.52 -39.60
N ASP A 367 -7.76 34.84 -38.41
CA ASP A 367 -8.08 36.23 -38.05
C ASP A 367 -8.40 36.43 -36.54
N GLU A 368 -7.80 37.50 -36.01
CA GLU A 368 -8.17 38.35 -34.86
C GLU A 368 -7.97 37.93 -33.37
N VAL A 369 -6.72 38.14 -32.90
CA VAL A 369 -6.23 38.94 -31.74
C VAL A 369 -6.96 38.91 -30.37
N GLU A 370 -6.24 38.47 -29.34
CA GLU A 370 -5.95 39.28 -28.13
C GLU A 370 -4.57 38.91 -27.52
N THR A 371 -3.75 39.92 -27.25
CA THR A 371 -2.32 39.84 -26.89
C THR A 371 -2.06 39.91 -25.38
N TYR A 372 -1.22 39.02 -24.82
CA TYR A 372 -0.43 39.22 -23.58
C TYR A 372 0.88 38.40 -23.62
N PRO A 373 1.91 38.72 -22.81
CA PRO A 373 3.25 39.04 -23.28
C PRO A 373 4.19 37.83 -23.48
N THR A 374 5.18 38.04 -24.36
CA THR A 374 6.33 37.18 -24.58
C THR A 374 7.07 36.86 -23.28
N SER A 375 7.17 35.58 -22.93
CA SER A 375 8.15 35.09 -21.95
C SER A 375 8.96 33.97 -22.60
N THR A 376 10.25 34.24 -22.70
CA THR A 376 11.30 33.43 -23.35
C THR A 376 11.43 32.04 -22.73
N ILE A 377 11.53 31.01 -23.56
CA ILE A 377 11.89 29.64 -23.16
C ILE A 377 13.26 29.70 -22.42
N PRO A 378 13.37 29.24 -21.17
CA PRO A 378 14.62 29.25 -20.43
C PRO A 378 15.65 28.27 -20.99
N ASP A 379 16.93 28.64 -21.00
CA ASP A 379 18.03 27.75 -21.42
C ASP A 379 18.21 26.61 -20.39
N ILE A 380 18.13 25.37 -20.89
CA ILE A 380 18.25 24.13 -20.10
C ILE A 380 19.66 23.97 -19.51
N CYS A 381 20.68 24.55 -20.13
CA CYS A 381 22.07 24.42 -19.70
C CYS A 381 22.41 25.22 -18.44
N ASP A 382 21.55 26.15 -18.01
CA ASP A 382 21.79 26.98 -16.82
C ASP A 382 21.48 26.26 -15.49
N GLY A 383 20.83 25.09 -15.53
CA GLY A 383 20.63 24.22 -14.36
C GLY A 383 19.74 24.79 -13.23
N ASN A 384 19.13 25.95 -13.43
CA ASN A 384 18.36 26.66 -12.41
C ASN A 384 16.85 26.42 -12.61
N PHE A 385 16.34 25.33 -12.03
CA PHE A 385 14.93 24.90 -12.08
C PHE A 385 14.44 24.51 -10.69
N ASP A 386 13.14 24.69 -10.44
CA ASP A 386 12.53 24.41 -9.14
C ASP A 386 12.12 22.93 -9.00
N ALA A 387 11.71 22.30 -10.10
CA ALA A 387 11.39 20.87 -10.15
C ALA A 387 11.55 20.29 -11.56
N ILE A 388 11.75 18.96 -11.61
CA ILE A 388 11.78 18.17 -12.86
C ILE A 388 10.93 16.91 -12.64
N SER A 389 10.04 16.59 -13.58
CA SER A 389 9.23 15.38 -13.56
C SER A 389 9.25 14.67 -14.93
N VAL A 390 9.04 13.36 -14.93
CA VAL A 390 8.90 12.56 -16.15
C VAL A 390 7.51 11.93 -16.16
N PHE A 391 6.72 12.25 -17.16
CA PHE A 391 5.41 11.64 -17.40
C PHE A 391 5.36 11.07 -18.80
N ARG A 392 4.93 9.81 -18.96
CA ARG A 392 4.73 9.18 -20.28
C ARG A 392 5.91 9.36 -21.24
N THR A 393 7.13 9.14 -20.76
CA THR A 393 8.40 9.32 -21.50
C THR A 393 8.75 10.75 -21.94
N GLU A 394 8.03 11.75 -21.45
CA GLU A 394 8.30 13.17 -21.68
C GLU A 394 8.86 13.84 -20.40
N LEU A 395 9.79 14.79 -20.58
CA LEU A 395 10.45 15.51 -19.50
C LEU A 395 9.79 16.88 -19.31
N PHE A 396 9.37 17.16 -18.08
CA PHE A 396 8.74 18.41 -17.67
C PHE A 396 9.65 19.15 -16.70
N VAL A 397 9.91 20.43 -16.99
CA VAL A 397 10.78 21.30 -16.18
C VAL A 397 9.97 22.49 -15.69
N PHE A 398 10.05 22.77 -14.39
CA PHE A 398 9.26 23.80 -13.71
C PHE A 398 10.16 24.94 -13.22
N LYS A 399 9.75 26.19 -13.47
CA LYS A 399 10.44 27.39 -13.00
C LYS A 399 9.45 28.52 -12.70
N GLY A 400 9.38 28.94 -11.44
CA GLY A 400 8.40 29.92 -10.96
C GLY A 400 7.00 29.35 -10.74
N GLU A 401 6.10 30.15 -10.17
CA GLU A 401 4.79 29.68 -9.67
C GLU A 401 3.79 29.26 -10.76
N ASP A 402 3.99 29.67 -12.03
CA ASP A 402 2.96 29.48 -13.08
C ASP A 402 3.48 28.98 -14.45
N SER A 403 4.70 28.43 -14.55
CA SER A 403 5.28 28.06 -15.87
C SER A 403 5.53 26.55 -16.02
N LEU A 404 4.73 25.88 -16.88
CA LEU A 404 4.93 24.51 -17.34
C LEU A 404 5.62 24.52 -18.71
N PHE A 405 6.80 23.93 -18.82
CA PHE A 405 7.49 23.76 -20.10
C PHE A 405 7.56 22.28 -20.49
N LEU A 406 6.99 21.93 -21.65
CA LEU A 406 7.11 20.61 -22.27
C LEU A 406 8.43 20.54 -23.05
N VAL A 407 9.32 19.62 -22.70
CA VAL A 407 10.54 19.38 -23.47
C VAL A 407 10.36 18.05 -24.20
N SER A 408 10.04 18.13 -25.50
CA SER A 408 10.08 16.96 -26.38
C SER A 408 11.55 16.62 -26.67
N LEU A 409 12.06 15.55 -26.07
CA LEU A 409 13.32 14.96 -26.49
C LEU A 409 13.05 14.15 -27.75
N ALA A 410 13.17 14.79 -28.91
CA ALA A 410 13.35 14.08 -30.17
C ALA A 410 14.65 13.28 -30.07
N THR A 411 14.52 11.97 -29.85
CA THR A 411 15.61 11.00 -29.84
C THR A 411 16.07 10.75 -31.28
N GLU A 412 16.93 11.61 -31.79
CA GLU A 412 17.69 11.33 -33.02
C GLU A 412 19.18 11.64 -32.87
N GLN A 413 19.84 11.09 -31.84
CA GLN A 413 21.30 10.91 -31.86
C GLN A 413 21.81 9.86 -30.86
N ALA A 414 21.23 8.65 -30.87
CA ALA A 414 21.76 7.50 -30.12
C ALA A 414 22.19 6.34 -31.04
N ARG A 415 22.78 6.68 -32.20
CA ARG A 415 23.46 5.73 -33.10
C ARG A 415 24.78 6.29 -33.62
N ASP A 416 25.69 6.66 -32.73
CA ASP A 416 27.12 6.40 -32.94
C ASP A 416 27.90 6.76 -31.68
N ASN A 417 28.29 5.77 -30.89
CA ASN A 417 29.35 5.95 -29.89
C ASN A 417 30.04 4.60 -29.62
N SER A 418 30.56 4.03 -30.69
CA SER A 418 31.61 3.00 -30.63
C SER A 418 32.99 3.64 -30.77
N LYS A 419 33.29 4.74 -30.05
CA LYS A 419 34.63 5.35 -30.14
C LYS A 419 35.04 6.34 -29.04
N TRP A 420 34.75 6.08 -27.77
CA TRP A 420 35.42 6.79 -26.66
C TRP A 420 35.71 5.86 -25.47
N LEU A 421 36.45 4.78 -25.75
CA LEU A 421 37.24 4.05 -24.76
C LEU A 421 38.73 4.31 -25.06
N SER A 422 39.21 5.49 -24.70
CA SER A 422 40.63 5.70 -24.45
C SER A 422 40.76 6.79 -23.39
N GLY A 423 41.04 6.36 -22.16
CA GLY A 423 41.13 7.24 -21.02
C GLY A 423 42.23 8.29 -21.17
N GLN A 424 42.02 9.43 -20.53
CA GLN A 424 43.01 10.12 -19.71
C GLN A 424 42.34 11.29 -18.98
N VAL A 425 42.50 11.28 -17.66
CA VAL A 425 42.26 12.40 -16.73
C VAL A 425 43.34 13.47 -17.01
N PRO A 426 43.01 14.77 -16.94
CA PRO A 426 43.29 15.56 -15.74
C PRO A 426 42.03 16.10 -15.04
#